data_AF-A0A928K9V0-F1
#
_entry.id   AF-A0A928K9V0-F1
#
_cell.length_a   1.000
_cell.length_b   1.000
_cell.length_c   1.000
_cell.angle_alpha   90.00
_cell.angle_beta   90.00
_cell.angle_gamma   90.00
#
_symmetry.space_group_name_H-M   'P 1'
#
loop_
_entity.id
_entity.type
_entity.pdbx_description
1 polymer ?
#
loop_
_entity_poly.entity_id
_entity_poly.type
_entity_poly.pdbx_seq_one_letter_code
_entity_poly.pdbx_strand_id
1 'polypeptide(L)'
;NIRMDSKGCTIGIDIRFPVTADGRQILDTISAKLAEYGMTVEDVHLVDPIYMPEDEPLIRALCECYEQVSGRPAHVYATGGGTYARSLCGRGIAFGMEFPDSEPTRLHESNESFDKDELMQHAQICLAAMHRMMTM
;
A
#
# COMPACT_ATOMS: atom_id res chain seq x y z
N ASN A 1 5.10 -13.85 13.30
CA ASN A 1 4.14 -14.87 13.75
C ASN A 1 4.79 -16.24 13.73
N ILE A 2 5.33 -16.70 14.86
CA ILE A 2 5.91 -18.05 15.00
C ILE A 2 5.08 -18.80 16.04
N ARG A 3 4.66 -20.02 15.74
CA ARG A 3 3.99 -20.91 16.68
C ARG A 3 4.76 -22.21 16.73
N MET A 4 5.08 -22.67 17.93
CA MET A 4 5.78 -23.93 18.17
C MET A 4 5.07 -24.68 19.28
N ASP A 5 4.84 -25.97 19.08
CA ASP A 5 4.31 -26.87 20.09
C ASP A 5 4.98 -28.25 20.01
N SER A 6 4.47 -29.24 20.74
CA SER A 6 5.01 -30.60 20.73
C SER A 6 4.80 -31.36 19.42
N LYS A 7 4.00 -30.83 18.48
CA LYS A 7 3.69 -31.44 17.19
C LYS A 7 4.45 -30.79 16.03
N GLY A 8 4.91 -29.55 16.17
CA GLY A 8 5.72 -28.91 15.14
C GLY A 8 5.91 -27.40 15.29
N CYS A 9 6.36 -26.77 14.20
CA CYS A 9 6.60 -25.34 14.09
C CYS A 9 5.89 -24.79 12.86
N THR A 10 5.19 -23.66 13.02
CA THR A 10 4.58 -22.90 11.93
C THR A 10 5.09 -21.47 11.96
N ILE A 11 5.47 -20.95 10.79
CA ILE A 11 6.00 -19.60 10.62
C ILE A 11 5.16 -18.90 9.56
N GLY A 12 4.56 -17.76 9.94
CA GLY A 12 3.90 -16.86 8.99
C GLY A 12 4.90 -15.83 8.47
N ILE A 13 5.01 -15.73 7.15
CA ILE A 13 5.88 -14.79 6.45
C ILE A 13 5.00 -13.89 5.57
N ASP A 14 5.14 -12.58 5.70
CA ASP A 14 4.52 -11.58 4.82
C ASP A 14 5.63 -10.89 4.02
N ILE A 15 5.55 -10.98 2.68
CA ILE A 15 6.57 -10.47 1.78
C ILE A 15 5.95 -9.43 0.85
N ARG A 16 6.60 -8.27 0.77
CA ARG A 16 6.33 -7.26 -0.27
C ARG A 16 7.40 -7.38 -1.35
N PHE A 17 6.99 -7.38 -2.62
CA PHE A 17 7.89 -7.43 -3.76
C PHE A 17 7.51 -6.36 -4.79
N PRO A 18 8.49 -5.79 -5.53
CA PRO A 18 8.24 -4.71 -6.49
C PRO A 18 7.59 -5.26 -7.77
N VAL A 19 7.03 -4.35 -8.58
CA VAL A 19 6.42 -4.68 -9.90
C VAL A 19 7.40 -5.34 -10.88
N THR A 20 8.69 -5.17 -10.68
CA THR A 20 9.74 -5.76 -11.51
C THR A 20 10.09 -7.20 -11.12
N ALA A 21 9.47 -7.75 -10.06
CA ALA A 21 9.73 -9.10 -9.58
C ALA A 21 8.51 -10.01 -9.81
N ASP A 22 8.79 -11.29 -10.05
CA ASP A 22 7.77 -12.33 -10.20
C ASP A 22 7.54 -13.02 -8.85
N GLY A 23 6.35 -12.81 -8.29
CA GLY A 23 5.96 -13.40 -7.01
C GLY A 23 5.92 -14.93 -7.01
N ARG A 24 5.68 -15.55 -8.18
CA ARG A 24 5.73 -17.01 -8.31
C ARG A 24 7.16 -17.53 -8.21
N GLN A 25 8.12 -16.86 -8.84
CA GLN A 25 9.54 -17.23 -8.74
C GLN A 25 10.07 -17.08 -7.31
N ILE A 26 9.64 -16.03 -6.60
CA ILE A 26 9.96 -15.84 -5.19
C ILE A 26 9.40 -17.00 -4.35
N LEU A 27 8.13 -17.34 -4.55
CA LEU A 27 7.49 -18.46 -3.86
C LEU A 27 8.20 -19.78 -4.13
N ASP A 28 8.47 -20.10 -5.39
CA ASP A 28 9.13 -21.35 -5.79
C ASP A 28 10.54 -21.45 -5.18
N THR A 29 11.27 -20.34 -5.13
CA THR A 29 12.59 -20.27 -4.49
C THR A 29 12.51 -20.54 -2.98
N ILE A 30 11.55 -19.92 -2.29
CA ILE A 30 11.33 -20.11 -0.85
C ILE A 30 10.92 -21.57 -0.56
N SER A 31 9.96 -22.10 -1.33
CA SER A 31 9.50 -23.48 -1.18
C SER A 31 10.63 -24.49 -1.39
N ALA A 32 11.46 -24.31 -2.42
CA ALA A 32 12.60 -25.19 -2.67
C ALA A 32 13.60 -25.17 -1.50
N LYS A 33 13.89 -23.98 -0.95
CA LYS A 33 14.82 -23.84 0.19
C LYS A 33 14.27 -24.44 1.47
N LEU A 34 12.99 -24.24 1.76
CA LEU A 34 12.35 -24.79 2.96
C LEU A 34 12.22 -26.31 2.91
N ALA A 35 12.05 -26.89 1.73
CA ALA A 35 12.02 -28.34 1.54
C ALA A 35 13.35 -29.01 1.95
N GLU A 36 14.49 -28.32 1.79
CA GLU A 36 15.81 -28.80 2.28
C GLU A 36 15.83 -29.00 3.81
N TYR A 37 14.95 -28.31 4.54
CA TYR A 37 14.78 -28.40 5.99
C TYR A 37 13.57 -29.26 6.42
N GLY A 38 12.91 -29.95 5.47
CA GLY A 38 11.71 -30.75 5.75
C GLY A 38 10.47 -29.92 6.06
N MET A 39 10.46 -28.63 5.68
CA MET A 39 9.31 -27.75 5.85
C MET A 39 8.48 -27.65 4.56
N THR A 40 7.16 -27.53 4.71
CA THR A 40 6.23 -27.28 3.60
C THR A 40 5.69 -25.85 3.66
N VAL A 41 5.31 -25.30 2.50
CA VAL A 41 4.66 -24.00 2.40
C VAL A 41 3.17 -24.22 2.12
N GLU A 42 2.33 -23.65 2.96
CA GLU A 42 0.86 -23.77 2.91
C GLU A 42 0.24 -22.36 3.04
N ASP A 43 -1.08 -22.25 2.82
CA ASP A 43 -1.85 -20.99 2.94
C ASP A 43 -1.24 -19.79 2.16
N VAL A 44 -0.83 -20.05 0.91
CA VAL A 44 -0.21 -19.04 0.05
C VAL A 44 -1.26 -18.04 -0.42
N HIS A 45 -1.07 -16.78 -0.03
CA HIS A 45 -1.80 -15.63 -0.56
C HIS A 45 -0.88 -14.79 -1.45
N LEU A 46 -0.90 -15.06 -2.75
CA LEU A 46 -0.14 -14.28 -3.73
C LEU A 46 -1.01 -13.18 -4.34
N VAL A 47 -0.57 -11.94 -4.22
CA VAL A 47 -1.25 -10.77 -4.78
C VAL A 47 -0.25 -9.99 -5.61
N ASP A 48 -0.56 -9.82 -6.89
CA ASP A 48 0.31 -9.09 -7.81
C ASP A 48 0.42 -7.60 -7.42
N PRO A 49 1.60 -7.00 -7.60
CA PRO A 49 1.79 -5.57 -7.40
C PRO A 49 0.99 -4.78 -8.43
N ILE A 50 0.50 -3.61 -8.02
CA ILE A 50 -0.15 -2.67 -8.92
C ILE A 50 0.80 -1.52 -9.24
N TYR A 51 0.75 -1.05 -10.48
CA TYR A 51 1.53 0.08 -10.95
C TYR A 51 0.68 0.91 -11.92
N MET A 52 0.83 2.23 -11.81
CA MET A 52 0.21 3.20 -12.70
C MET A 52 1.28 4.27 -13.01
N PRO A 53 1.51 4.62 -14.29
CA PRO A 53 2.43 5.69 -14.65
C PRO A 53 2.04 7.02 -14.00
N GLU A 54 3.01 7.77 -13.48
CA GLU A 54 2.78 9.05 -12.79
C GLU A 54 2.10 10.10 -13.69
N ASP A 55 2.28 10.00 -15.00
CA ASP A 55 1.70 10.90 -15.98
C ASP A 55 0.25 10.59 -16.37
N GLU A 56 -0.35 9.56 -15.78
CA GLU A 56 -1.75 9.21 -16.00
C GLU A 56 -2.69 10.37 -15.63
N PRO A 57 -3.75 10.64 -16.42
CA PRO A 57 -4.66 11.77 -16.18
C PRO A 57 -5.28 11.78 -14.79
N LEU A 58 -5.58 10.60 -14.24
CA LEU A 58 -6.12 10.46 -12.88
C LEU A 58 -5.12 10.95 -11.83
N ILE A 59 -3.86 10.52 -11.91
CA ILE A 59 -2.82 10.89 -10.95
C ILE A 59 -2.60 12.41 -10.99
N ARG A 60 -2.44 12.97 -12.20
CA ARG A 60 -2.29 14.42 -12.39
C ARG A 60 -3.45 15.20 -11.78
N ALA A 61 -4.69 14.79 -12.04
CA ALA A 61 -5.86 15.47 -11.48
C ALA A 61 -5.90 15.44 -9.95
N LEU A 62 -5.49 14.33 -9.33
CA LEU A 62 -5.42 14.21 -7.87
C LEU A 62 -4.27 15.04 -7.27
N CYS A 63 -3.10 15.05 -7.92
CA CYS A 63 -1.98 15.92 -7.57
C CYS A 63 -2.37 17.39 -7.63
N GLU A 64 -3.03 17.83 -8.71
CA GLU A 64 -3.54 19.20 -8.84
C GLU A 64 -4.49 19.58 -7.69
N CYS A 65 -5.40 18.67 -7.32
CA CYS A 65 -6.33 18.91 -6.21
C CYS A 65 -5.60 19.01 -4.86
N TYR A 66 -4.62 18.13 -4.63
CA TYR A 66 -3.77 18.20 -3.45
C TYR A 66 -3.03 19.53 -3.36
N GLU A 67 -2.37 19.96 -4.45
CA GLU A 67 -1.58 21.19 -4.49
C GLU A 67 -2.46 22.44 -4.30
N GLN A 68 -3.65 22.46 -4.92
CA GLN A 68 -4.58 23.57 -4.80
C GLN A 68 -5.12 23.77 -3.38
N VAL A 69 -5.43 22.69 -2.67
CA VAL A 69 -6.02 22.77 -1.32
C VAL A 69 -4.95 22.86 -0.24
N SER A 70 -3.84 22.13 -0.38
CA SER A 70 -2.77 22.11 0.62
C SER A 70 -1.76 23.25 0.48
N GLY A 71 -1.60 23.80 -0.74
CA GLY A 71 -0.53 24.74 -1.08
C GLY A 71 0.87 24.12 -1.10
N ARG A 72 0.99 22.79 -1.00
CA ARG A 72 2.25 22.04 -0.97
C ARG A 72 2.43 21.26 -2.27
N PRO A 73 3.67 21.04 -2.74
CA PRO A 73 3.91 20.24 -3.94
C PRO A 73 3.49 18.78 -3.72
N ALA A 74 2.83 18.18 -4.71
CA ALA A 74 2.51 16.76 -4.67
C ALA A 74 3.77 15.91 -4.94
N HIS A 75 3.88 14.77 -4.26
CA HIS A 75 4.94 13.79 -4.52
C HIS A 75 4.32 12.40 -4.71
N VAL A 76 4.52 11.82 -5.90
CA VAL A 76 4.02 10.49 -6.23
C VAL A 76 5.08 9.45 -5.90
N TYR A 77 4.69 8.38 -5.23
CA TYR A 77 5.61 7.31 -4.84
C TYR A 77 4.92 5.95 -4.81
N ALA A 78 5.74 4.90 -4.87
CA ALA A 78 5.29 3.52 -4.68
C ALA A 78 5.52 3.08 -3.23
N THR A 79 4.57 2.35 -2.65
CA THR A 79 4.65 1.78 -1.31
C THR A 79 4.25 0.30 -1.29
N GLY A 80 4.78 -0.46 -0.33
CA GLY A 80 4.41 -1.86 -0.10
C GLY A 80 3.04 -2.05 0.58
N GLY A 81 2.39 -0.96 0.99
CA GLY A 81 1.07 -0.97 1.64
C GLY A 81 0.00 -1.68 0.80
N GLY A 82 -0.82 -2.50 1.47
CA GLY A 82 -1.99 -3.12 0.87
C GLY A 82 -3.19 -2.18 0.90
N THR A 83 -3.61 -1.68 -0.27
CA THR A 83 -4.79 -0.80 -0.38
C THR A 83 -5.85 -1.43 -1.27
N TYR A 84 -7.10 -0.95 -1.14
CA TYR A 84 -8.22 -1.39 -1.98
C TYR A 84 -8.06 -1.02 -3.46
N ALA A 85 -7.09 -0.19 -3.83
CA ALA A 85 -6.74 0.09 -5.22
C ALA A 85 -6.51 -1.18 -6.04
N ARG A 86 -6.01 -2.25 -5.40
CA ARG A 86 -5.78 -3.56 -6.02
C ARG A 86 -7.06 -4.20 -6.55
N SER A 87 -8.19 -3.96 -5.88
CA SER A 87 -9.50 -4.49 -6.29
C SER A 87 -10.07 -3.79 -7.53
N LEU A 88 -9.47 -2.68 -7.96
CA LEU A 88 -9.94 -1.89 -9.11
C LEU A 88 -9.27 -2.31 -10.44
N CYS A 89 -8.59 -3.46 -10.47
CA CYS A 89 -8.00 -4.06 -11.68
C CYS A 89 -7.10 -3.09 -12.45
N GLY A 90 -6.17 -2.42 -11.76
CA GLY A 90 -5.23 -1.47 -12.39
C GLY A 90 -5.80 -0.08 -12.68
N ARG A 91 -7.06 0.19 -12.32
CA ARG A 91 -7.71 1.51 -12.47
C ARG A 91 -7.75 2.32 -11.18
N GLY A 92 -7.20 1.77 -10.10
CA GLY A 92 -7.20 2.38 -8.78
C GLY A 92 -5.80 2.78 -8.35
N ILE A 93 -5.72 3.87 -7.60
CA ILE A 93 -4.54 4.26 -6.84
C ILE A 93 -4.93 4.54 -5.39
N ALA A 94 -3.94 4.50 -4.50
CA ALA A 94 -4.12 5.01 -3.15
C ALA A 94 -3.91 6.52 -3.14
N PHE A 95 -4.79 7.24 -2.44
CA PHE A 95 -4.72 8.69 -2.28
C PHE A 95 -5.12 9.01 -0.84
N GLY A 96 -4.26 9.69 -0.09
CA GLY A 96 -4.32 9.61 1.38
C GLY A 96 -3.75 10.81 2.13
N MET A 97 -3.88 10.71 3.45
CA MET A 97 -3.73 11.77 4.45
C MET A 97 -2.29 11.95 4.96
N GLU A 98 -1.32 11.18 4.48
CA GLU A 98 0.07 11.34 4.92
C GLU A 98 0.65 12.62 4.31
N PHE A 99 0.88 13.65 5.13
CA PHE A 99 1.50 14.89 4.70
C PHE A 99 3.02 14.87 4.97
N PRO A 100 3.80 15.63 4.19
CA PRO A 100 5.20 15.85 4.51
C PRO A 100 5.35 16.49 5.89
N ASP A 101 6.34 16.02 6.64
CA ASP A 101 6.74 16.52 7.98
C ASP A 101 5.70 16.34 9.09
N SER A 102 4.64 15.57 8.86
CA SER A 102 3.68 15.18 9.90
C SER A 102 4.32 14.29 10.95
N GLU A 103 3.83 14.37 12.18
CA GLU A 103 4.17 13.41 13.22
C GLU A 103 3.79 11.99 12.77
N PRO A 104 4.60 10.97 13.09
CA PRO A 104 4.30 9.59 12.70
C PRO A 104 2.92 9.17 13.22
N THR A 105 2.08 8.69 12.31
CA THR A 105 0.71 8.22 12.64
C THR A 105 0.71 6.91 13.43
N ARG A 106 1.82 6.16 13.37
CA ARG A 106 2.03 4.89 14.09
C ARG A 106 1.00 3.82 13.71
N LEU A 107 0.64 3.75 12.43
CA LEU A 107 -0.25 2.74 11.87
C LEU A 107 0.16 1.34 12.33
N HIS A 108 -0.78 0.59 12.91
CA HIS A 108 -0.56 -0.75 13.48
C HIS A 108 0.35 -0.83 14.72
N GLU A 109 0.63 0.29 15.37
CA GLU A 109 1.39 0.34 16.62
C GLU A 109 0.58 0.97 17.77
N SER A 110 1.13 0.92 18.98
CA SER A 110 0.53 1.59 20.14
C SER A 110 0.49 3.11 19.94
N ASN A 111 -0.56 3.76 20.43
CA ASN A 111 -0.82 5.20 20.27
C ASN A 111 -0.89 5.65 18.79
N GLU A 112 -1.51 4.84 17.94
CA GLU A 112 -1.94 5.26 16.60
C GLU A 112 -2.83 6.50 16.69
N SER A 113 -2.50 7.55 15.95
CA SER A 113 -3.22 8.82 15.98
C SER A 113 -3.01 9.64 14.70
N PHE A 114 -3.84 10.66 14.52
CA PHE A 114 -3.74 11.62 13.42
C PHE A 114 -3.93 13.02 13.97
N ASP A 115 -3.27 13.99 13.36
CA ASP A 115 -3.56 15.39 13.64
C ASP A 115 -4.96 15.76 13.13
N LYS A 116 -5.69 16.51 13.95
CA LYS A 116 -7.08 16.86 13.66
C LYS A 116 -7.17 17.80 12.47
N ASP A 117 -6.27 18.77 12.36
CA ASP A 117 -6.32 19.78 11.31
C ASP A 117 -5.87 19.17 9.98
N GLU A 118 -4.89 18.26 10.00
CA GLU A 118 -4.52 17.44 8.84
C GLU A 118 -5.67 16.56 8.35
N LEU A 119 -6.43 15.94 9.25
CA LEU A 119 -7.62 15.17 8.89
C LEU A 119 -8.67 16.05 8.21
N MET A 120 -8.90 17.26 8.71
CA MET A 120 -9.84 18.20 8.10
C MET A 120 -9.36 18.71 6.74
N GLN A 121 -8.05 18.97 6.60
CA GLN A 121 -7.46 19.36 5.32
C GLN A 121 -7.54 18.22 4.30
N HIS A 122 -7.27 16.99 4.72
CA HIS A 122 -7.43 15.80 3.88
C HIS A 122 -8.89 15.63 3.40
N ALA A 123 -9.88 15.89 4.26
CA ALA A 123 -11.28 15.86 3.86
C ALA A 123 -11.61 16.89 2.75
N GLN A 124 -11.02 18.09 2.81
CA GLN A 124 -11.16 19.11 1.77
C GLN A 124 -10.50 18.67 0.45
N ILE A 125 -9.31 18.06 0.53
CA ILE A 125 -8.61 17.49 -0.64
C ILE A 125 -9.46 16.39 -1.29
N CYS A 126 -10.01 15.46 -0.50
CA CYS A 126 -10.89 14.42 -1.00
C CYS A 126 -12.15 14.98 -1.66
N LEU A 127 -12.75 16.03 -1.10
CA LEU A 127 -13.90 16.71 -1.71
C LEU A 127 -13.54 17.32 -3.07
N ALA A 128 -12.41 18.04 -3.14
CA ALA A 128 -11.93 18.64 -4.38
C ALA A 128 -11.66 17.57 -5.45
N ALA A 129 -10.99 16.48 -5.07
CA ALA A 129 -10.71 15.34 -5.93
C ALA A 129 -11.99 14.69 -6.46
N MET A 130 -12.96 14.39 -5.60
CA MET A 130 -14.25 13.82 -6.01
C MET A 130 -14.99 14.76 -6.98
N HIS A 131 -15.06 16.05 -6.66
CA HIS A 131 -15.69 17.04 -7.54
C HIS A 131 -14.99 17.11 -8.90
N ARG A 132 -13.64 17.13 -8.92
CA ARG A 132 -12.84 17.16 -10.13
C ARG A 132 -13.12 15.92 -11.00
N MET A 133 -13.08 14.73 -10.42
CA MET A 133 -13.35 13.48 -11.15
C MET A 133 -14.78 13.40 -11.71
N MET A 134 -15.77 13.99 -11.05
CA MET A 134 -17.16 14.00 -11.52
C MET A 134 -17.46 15.05 -12.60
N THR A 135 -16.59 16.04 -12.76
CA THR A 135 -16.78 17.18 -13.69
C THR A 135 -15.78 17.20 -14.83
N MET A 136 -14.91 16.18 -14.89
CA MET A 136 -14.01 15.91 -16.01
C MET A 136 -14.71 15.21 -17.18
#